data_AF-A0A7C6X001-F1
#
_entry.id   AF-A0A7C6X001-F1
#
_cell.length_a   1.000
_cell.length_b   1.000
_cell.length_c   1.000
_cell.angle_alpha   90.00
_cell.angle_beta   90.00
_cell.angle_gamma   90.00
#
_symmetry.space_group_name_H-M   'P 1'
#
loop_
_entity.id
_entity.type
_entity.pdbx_description
1 polymer ?
#
loop_
_entity_poly.entity_id
_entity_poly.type
_entity_poly.pdbx_seq_one_letter_code
_entity_poly.pdbx_strand_id
1 'polypeptide(L)'
;MRERWNAIMAFMISSAMGCMNEPPIYGPLRLIESVERLIGFAADHGLEQDPRLFDVMRRIQEGKNLCMYDEEAFAALLCEIGLSVTELIAG
;
A
#
# COMPACT_ATOMS: atom_id res chain seq x y z
N MET A 1 9.45 6.81 15.94
CA MET A 1 8.22 7.52 15.55
C MET A 1 8.45 8.65 14.53
N ARG A 2 8.98 9.83 14.89
CA ARG A 2 9.08 11.01 13.98
C ARG A 2 9.83 10.74 12.67
N GLU A 3 10.99 10.08 12.74
CA GLU A 3 11.79 9.78 11.54
C GLU A 3 11.04 8.87 10.57
N ARG A 4 10.43 7.79 11.08
CA ARG A 4 9.64 6.87 10.25
C ARG A 4 8.43 7.55 9.62
N TRP A 5 7.73 8.39 10.38
CA TRP A 5 6.65 9.23 9.87
C TRP A 5 7.12 10.12 8.70
N ASN A 6 8.25 10.82 8.88
CA ASN A 6 8.85 11.66 7.83
C ASN A 6 9.26 10.83 6.60
N ALA A 7 9.77 9.61 6.79
CA ALA A 7 10.16 8.72 5.70
C ALA A 7 8.96 8.28 4.85
N ILE A 8 7.79 8.03 5.46
CA ILE A 8 6.55 7.70 4.74
C ILE A 8 6.09 8.92 3.92
N MET A 9 6.11 10.12 4.50
CA MET A 9 5.77 11.35 3.76
C MET A 9 6.73 11.60 2.60
N ALA A 10 8.04 11.43 2.83
CA ALA A 10 9.05 11.57 1.79
C ALA A 10 8.83 10.56 0.66
N PHE A 11 8.51 9.31 1.00
CA PHE A 11 8.12 8.29 0.03
C PHE A 11 6.92 8.75 -0.79
N MET A 12 5.81 9.14 -0.15
CA MET A 12 4.59 9.57 -0.86
C MET A 12 4.84 10.77 -1.80
N ILE A 13 5.60 11.77 -1.37
CA ILE A 13 5.91 12.93 -2.21
C ILE A 13 6.83 12.57 -3.38
N SER A 14 7.88 11.79 -3.14
CA SER A 14 8.75 11.29 -4.22
C SER A 14 7.99 10.39 -5.21
N SER A 15 7.05 9.60 -4.69
CA SER A 15 6.13 8.78 -5.46
C SER A 15 5.21 9.62 -6.34
N ALA A 16 4.61 10.69 -5.81
CA ALA A 16 3.80 11.60 -6.61
C ALA A 16 4.60 12.25 -7.75
N MET A 17 5.85 12.66 -7.48
CA MET A 17 6.72 13.25 -8.49
C MET A 17 7.08 12.26 -9.61
N GLY A 18 7.43 11.02 -9.27
CA GLY A 18 7.78 10.04 -10.31
C GLY A 18 6.57 9.60 -11.14
N CYS A 19 5.35 9.63 -10.61
CA CYS A 19 4.13 9.38 -11.40
C CYS A 19 3.96 10.34 -12.60
N MET A 20 4.62 11.50 -12.58
CA MET A 20 4.58 12.45 -13.70
C MET A 20 5.42 12.01 -14.91
N ASN A 21 6.43 11.16 -14.70
CA ASN A 21 7.44 10.82 -15.71
C ASN A 21 7.58 9.31 -15.97
N GLU A 22 6.90 8.47 -15.19
CA GLU A 22 6.99 7.02 -15.23
C GLU A 22 5.74 6.36 -15.81
N PRO A 23 5.79 5.05 -16.18
CA PRO A 23 4.61 4.32 -16.62
C PRO A 23 3.43 4.46 -15.64
N PRO A 24 2.20 4.72 -16.13
CA PRO A 24 1.04 4.96 -15.28
C PRO A 24 0.75 3.87 -14.25
N ILE A 25 1.07 2.61 -14.55
CA ILE A 25 0.89 1.45 -13.67
C ILE A 25 1.68 1.56 -12.35
N TYR A 26 2.76 2.35 -12.32
CA TYR A 26 3.50 2.58 -11.08
C TYR A 26 2.78 3.52 -10.10
N GLY A 27 1.80 4.29 -10.55
CA GLY A 27 0.94 5.08 -9.67
C GLY A 27 0.20 4.20 -8.66
N PRO A 28 -0.63 3.25 -9.12
CA PRO A 28 -1.29 2.29 -8.24
C PRO A 28 -0.33 1.49 -7.35
N LEU A 29 0.82 1.05 -7.87
CA LEU A 29 1.87 0.39 -7.07
C LEU A 29 2.31 1.27 -5.89
N ARG A 30 2.65 2.53 -6.14
CA ARG A 30 3.12 3.46 -5.09
C ARG A 30 2.05 3.74 -4.04
N LEU A 31 0.78 3.74 -4.42
CA LEU A 31 -0.34 3.90 -3.49
C LEU A 31 -0.44 2.71 -2.54
N ILE A 32 -0.43 1.48 -3.05
CA ILE A 32 -0.50 0.29 -2.17
C ILE A 32 0.76 0.14 -1.32
N GLU A 33 1.95 0.50 -1.80
CA GLU A 33 3.16 0.55 -0.97
C GLU A 33 3.08 1.63 0.12
N SER A 34 2.37 2.73 -0.14
CA SER A 34 2.12 3.74 0.89
C SER A 34 1.19 3.18 1.99
N VAL A 35 0.16 2.42 1.60
CA VAL A 35 -0.72 1.72 2.55
C VAL A 35 0.05 0.70 3.38
N GLU A 36 0.88 -0.14 2.75
CA GLU A 36 1.76 -1.11 3.43
C GLU A 36 2.61 -0.42 4.52
N ARG A 37 3.26 0.70 4.16
CA ARG A 37 4.11 1.46 5.07
C ARG A 37 3.32 2.10 6.22
N LEU A 38 2.11 2.58 5.96
CA LEU A 38 1.22 3.17 6.98
C LEU A 38 0.75 2.11 7.99
N ILE A 39 0.32 0.93 7.50
CA ILE A 39 -0.07 -0.19 8.36
C ILE A 39 1.10 -0.61 9.25
N GLY A 40 2.29 -0.80 8.67
CA GLY A 40 3.49 -1.15 9.43
C GLY A 40 3.88 -0.06 10.44
N PHE A 41 3.69 1.21 10.12
CA PHE A 41 3.92 2.30 11.08
C PHE A 41 2.93 2.24 12.26
N ALA A 42 1.65 2.02 11.99
CA ALA A 42 0.63 1.92 13.02
C ALA A 42 0.89 0.75 13.97
N ALA A 43 1.22 -0.42 13.43
CA ALA A 43 1.55 -1.61 14.19
C ALA A 43 2.79 -1.43 15.09
N ASP A 44 3.89 -0.92 14.53
CA ASP A 44 5.16 -0.76 15.26
C ASP A 44 5.08 0.26 16.41
N HIS A 45 4.05 1.09 16.43
CA HIS A 45 3.80 2.07 17.49
C HIS A 45 2.54 1.76 18.30
N GLY A 46 1.92 0.59 18.10
CA GLY A 46 0.74 0.16 18.84
C GLY A 46 -0.51 1.02 18.61
N LEU A 47 -0.58 1.73 17.49
CA LEU A 47 -1.74 2.55 17.12
C LEU A 47 -2.90 1.69 16.61
N GLU A 48 -2.58 0.57 15.96
CA GLU A 48 -3.55 -0.41 15.48
C GLU A 48 -2.98 -1.83 15.61
N GLN A 49 -3.85 -2.80 15.92
CA GLN A 49 -3.48 -4.22 16.06
C GLN A 49 -4.50 -5.16 15.39
N ASP A 50 -5.40 -4.65 14.56
CA ASP A 50 -6.39 -5.47 13.87
C ASP A 50 -5.68 -6.47 12.92
N PRO A 51 -5.86 -7.80 13.10
CA PRO A 51 -5.28 -8.81 12.23
C PRO A 51 -5.60 -8.63 10.75
N ARG A 52 -6.76 -8.06 10.43
CA ARG A 52 -7.20 -7.79 9.06
C ARG A 52 -6.30 -6.79 8.35
N LEU A 53 -5.70 -5.82 9.07
CA LEU A 53 -4.71 -4.90 8.51
C LEU A 53 -3.42 -5.64 8.11
N PHE A 54 -2.99 -6.61 8.91
CA PHE A 54 -1.82 -7.42 8.59
C PHE A 54 -2.04 -8.31 7.37
N ASP A 55 -3.27 -8.81 7.18
CA ASP A 55 -3.64 -9.53 5.96
C ASP A 55 -3.60 -8.63 4.72
N VAL A 56 -4.08 -7.38 4.82
CA VAL A 56 -3.94 -6.39 3.73
C VAL A 56 -2.47 -6.14 3.41
N MET A 57 -1.64 -5.90 4.42
CA MET A 57 -0.20 -5.68 4.26
C MET A 57 0.49 -6.88 3.57
N ARG A 58 0.17 -8.10 3.99
CA ARG A 58 0.72 -9.33 3.41
C ARG A 58 0.35 -9.49 1.94
N ARG A 59 -0.93 -9.29 1.57
CA ARG A 59 -1.40 -9.36 0.17
C ARG A 59 -0.67 -8.36 -0.73
N ILE A 60 -0.43 -7.14 -0.23
CA ILE A 60 0.36 -6.13 -0.95
C ILE A 60 1.79 -6.63 -1.18
N GLN A 61 2.45 -7.13 -0.14
CA GLN A 61 3.84 -7.61 -0.24
C GLN A 61 4.01 -8.75 -1.23
N GLU A 62 3.09 -9.71 -1.22
CA GLU A 62 3.12 -10.87 -2.10
C GLU A 62 2.82 -10.51 -3.55
N GLY A 63 1.90 -9.56 -3.78
CA GLY A 63 1.34 -9.29 -5.11
C GLY A 63 1.87 -8.04 -5.82
N LYS A 64 2.52 -7.10 -5.13
CA LYS A 64 2.88 -5.80 -5.75
C LYS A 64 3.77 -5.88 -6.99
N ASN A 65 4.60 -6.92 -7.09
CA ASN A 65 5.49 -7.10 -8.25
C ASN A 65 4.76 -7.57 -9.51
N LEU A 66 3.49 -8.00 -9.41
CA LEU A 66 2.67 -8.38 -10.57
C LEU A 66 2.58 -7.24 -11.60
N CYS A 67 2.64 -5.98 -11.17
CA CYS A 67 2.62 -4.84 -12.06
C CYS A 67 3.74 -4.85 -13.13
N MET A 68 4.79 -5.66 -12.95
CA MET A 68 5.90 -5.74 -13.90
C MET A 68 5.70 -6.78 -15.01
N TYR A 69 4.83 -7.77 -14.82
CA TYR A 69 4.72 -8.92 -15.73
C TYR A 69 3.29 -9.46 -15.93
N ASP A 70 2.32 -9.03 -15.13
CA ASP A 70 0.91 -9.42 -15.23
C ASP A 70 -0.01 -8.29 -14.72
N GLU A 71 -0.36 -7.39 -15.64
CA GLU A 71 -1.19 -6.21 -15.34
C GLU A 71 -2.63 -6.59 -14.95
N GLU A 72 -3.19 -7.65 -15.53
CA GLU A 72 -4.54 -8.13 -15.19
C GLU A 72 -4.58 -8.70 -13.77
N ALA A 73 -3.61 -9.53 -13.39
CA ALA A 73 -3.49 -10.03 -12.03
C ALA A 73 -3.22 -8.90 -11.02
N PHE A 74 -2.42 -7.90 -11.41
CA PHE A 74 -2.21 -6.72 -10.58
C PHE A 74 -3.50 -5.91 -10.37
N ALA A 75 -4.31 -5.71 -11.42
CA ALA A 75 -5.60 -5.04 -11.29
C ALA A 75 -6.58 -5.84 -10.40
N ALA A 76 -6.61 -7.15 -10.52
CA ALA A 76 -7.42 -8.02 -9.66
C ALA A 76 -7.00 -7.90 -8.18
N LEU A 77 -5.69 -7.91 -7.91
CA LEU A 77 -5.14 -7.67 -6.56
C LEU A 77 -5.59 -6.33 -5.99
N LEU A 78 -5.56 -5.24 -6.78
CA LEU A 78 -6.02 -3.92 -6.34
C LEU A 78 -7.50 -3.94 -5.93
N CYS A 79 -8.35 -4.62 -6.69
CA CYS A 79 -9.76 -4.81 -6.35
C CYS A 79 -9.95 -5.59 -5.04
N GLU A 80 -9.21 -6.69 -4.85
CA GLU A 80 -9.25 -7.50 -3.62
C GLU A 80 -8.81 -6.70 -2.38
N ILE A 81 -7.74 -5.91 -2.50
CA ILE A 81 -7.28 -5.01 -1.44
C ILE A 81 -8.35 -3.96 -1.14
N GLY A 82 -8.95 -3.36 -2.18
CA GLY A 82 -10.02 -2.38 -2.03
C GLY A 82 -11.21 -2.94 -1.22
N LEU A 83 -11.67 -4.14 -1.57
CA LEU A 83 -12.74 -4.83 -0.82
C LEU A 83 -12.34 -5.07 0.64
N SER A 84 -11.14 -5.61 0.86
CA SER A 84 -10.62 -5.87 2.21
C SER A 84 -10.60 -4.60 3.08
N VAL A 85 -10.20 -3.46 2.51
CA VAL A 85 -10.18 -2.18 3.22
C VAL A 85 -11.59 -1.67 3.51
N THR A 86 -12.56 -1.86 2.60
CA THR A 86 -13.95 -1.47 2.87
C THR A 86 -14.58 -2.25 4.03
N GLU A 87 -14.21 -3.53 4.20
CA GLU A 87 -14.67 -4.37 5.31
C GLU A 87 -14.12 -3.91 6.67
N LEU A 88 -13.00 -3.18 6.70
CA LEU A 88 -12.46 -2.57 7.92
C LEU A 88 -13.31 -1.40 8.40
N ILE A 89 -13.97 -0.69 7.48
CA ILE A 89 -14.79 0.50 7.77
C ILE A 89 -16.21 0.09 8.21
N ALA A 90 -16.68 -1.06 7.73
CA ALA A 90 -18.05 -1.53 7.94
C ALA A 90 -18.26 -2.29 9.26
N GLY A 91 -17.20 -2.55 10.04
CA GLY A 91 -17.24 -3.24 11.34
C GLY A 91 -16.87 -2.31 12.48
#